data_AF-A0A7C7GUL3-F1
#
_entry.id   AF-A0A7C7GUL3-F1
#
_cell.length_a   1.000
_cell.length_b   1.000
_cell.length_c   1.000
_cell.angle_alpha   90.00
_cell.angle_beta   90.00
_cell.angle_gamma   90.00
#
_symmetry.space_group_name_H-M   'P 1'
#
loop_
_entity.id
_entity.type
_entity.pdbx_description
1 polymer ?
#
loop_
_entity_poly.entity_id
_entity_poly.type
_entity_poly.pdbx_seq_one_letter_code
_entity_poly.pdbx_strand_id
1 'polypeptide(L)'
;MPKKPKRRIQDVVRKHLVAPKYEKKKFWAKEMMILKRLMQKYNNEDFWHKVDFGKQLNSFAQFYALPYDRMLETKYQEFHLKIETPQTITLGKKVGTDRVIPQTKTLKDFLNG
;
A
#
# COMPACT_ATOMS: atom_id res chain seq x y z
N MET A 1 12.13 22.54 15.01
CA MET A 1 11.39 21.31 14.62
C MET A 1 11.15 20.48 15.87
N PRO A 2 9.92 20.04 16.18
CA PRO A 2 9.68 19.18 17.32
C PRO A 2 10.45 17.86 17.14
N LYS A 3 11.20 17.43 18.17
CA LYS A 3 11.90 16.14 18.16
C LYS A 3 10.85 15.04 18.03
N LYS A 4 10.90 14.25 16.95
CA LYS A 4 10.03 13.08 16.80
C LYS A 4 10.23 12.16 18.02
N PRO A 5 9.17 11.67 18.67
CA PRO A 5 9.31 10.78 19.82
C PRO A 5 10.08 9.53 19.39
N LYS A 6 11.04 9.09 20.21
CA LYS A 6 11.84 7.89 19.97
C LYS A 6 10.91 6.67 20.06
N ARG A 7 10.44 6.17 18.92
CA ARG A 7 9.59 4.99 18.86
C ARG A 7 10.40 3.76 19.27
N ARG A 8 9.85 2.92 20.14
CA ARG A 8 10.55 1.73 20.62
C ARG A 8 10.08 0.53 19.80
N ILE A 9 11.03 -0.33 19.41
CA ILE A 9 10.72 -1.60 18.71
C ILE A 9 9.77 -2.49 19.54
N GLN A 10 9.80 -2.37 20.88
CA GLN A 10 8.87 -3.05 21.78
C GLN A 10 7.40 -2.72 21.49
N ASP A 11 7.11 -1.53 20.99
CA ASP A 11 5.75 -1.10 20.69
C ASP A 11 5.20 -1.85 19.45
N VAL A 12 6.06 -2.17 18.49
CA VAL A 12 5.71 -2.99 17.31
C VAL A 12 5.28 -4.38 17.74
N VAL A 13 6.05 -4.98 18.64
CA VAL A 13 5.80 -6.34 19.15
C VAL A 13 4.47 -6.41 19.89
N ARG A 14 4.15 -5.40 20.71
CA ARG A 14 2.88 -5.33 21.45
C ARG A 14 1.68 -5.01 20.57
N LYS A 15 1.86 -4.24 19.50
CA LYS A 15 0.78 -3.89 18.56
C LYS A 15 0.30 -5.09 17.76
N HIS A 16 1.23 -5.93 17.30
CA HIS A 16 0.93 -6.97 16.30
C HIS A 16 0.75 -8.38 16.88
N LEU A 17 1.12 -8.64 18.14
CA LEU A 17 1.04 -9.97 18.72
C LEU A 17 0.00 -10.09 19.82
N VAL A 18 -0.66 -11.25 19.86
CA VAL A 18 -1.48 -11.66 21.01
C VAL A 18 -0.58 -12.08 22.17
N ALA A 19 -0.80 -11.51 23.35
CA ALA A 19 -0.04 -11.90 24.54
C ALA A 19 -0.38 -13.35 24.95
N PRO A 20 0.61 -14.23 25.21
CA PRO A 20 0.35 -15.60 25.61
C PRO A 20 -0.17 -15.67 27.04
N LYS A 21 -0.96 -16.72 27.32
CA LYS A 21 -1.50 -17.00 28.67
C LYS A 21 -0.39 -17.33 29.68
N TYR A 22 0.64 -18.07 29.26
CA TYR A 22 1.75 -18.53 30.10
C TYR A 22 3.13 -18.12 29.53
N GLU A 23 4.17 -18.13 30.36
CA GLU A 23 5.58 -17.86 30.00
C GLU A 23 5.86 -16.58 29.19
N LYS A 24 5.20 -15.47 29.55
CA LYS A 24 5.29 -14.17 28.84
C LYS A 24 6.72 -13.71 28.57
N LYS A 25 7.65 -13.85 29.53
CA LYS A 25 9.04 -13.39 29.37
C LYS A 25 9.78 -14.10 28.24
N LYS A 26 9.71 -15.43 28.19
CA LYS A 26 10.39 -16.24 27.15
C LYS A 26 9.79 -15.98 25.77
N PHE A 27 8.46 -15.89 25.70
CA PHE A 27 7.76 -15.57 24.47
C PHE A 27 8.20 -14.21 23.91
N TRP A 28 8.12 -13.14 24.71
CA TRP A 28 8.52 -11.80 24.23
C TRP A 28 9.99 -11.72 23.81
N ALA A 29 10.89 -12.42 24.51
CA ALA A 29 12.30 -12.47 24.11
C ALA A 29 12.50 -13.17 22.76
N LYS A 30 11.80 -14.28 22.52
CA LYS A 30 11.83 -15.02 21.25
C LYS A 30 11.26 -14.17 20.11
N GLU A 31 10.12 -13.55 20.32
CA GLU A 31 9.45 -12.71 19.32
C GLU A 31 10.28 -11.47 18.98
N MET A 32 10.94 -10.86 19.97
CA MET A 32 11.88 -9.77 19.74
C MET A 32 13.08 -10.20 18.88
N MET A 33 13.61 -11.41 19.10
CA MET A 33 14.69 -11.95 18.28
C MET A 33 14.25 -12.17 16.83
N ILE A 34 13.05 -12.74 16.64
CA ILE A 34 12.47 -12.94 15.31
C ILE A 34 12.25 -11.61 14.61
N LEU A 35 11.64 -10.63 15.29
CA LEU A 35 11.41 -9.31 14.73
C LEU A 35 12.73 -8.65 14.31
N LYS A 36 13.79 -8.74 15.11
CA LYS A 36 15.12 -8.23 14.72
C LYS A 36 15.64 -8.86 13.43
N ARG A 37 15.45 -10.17 13.24
CA ARG A 37 15.82 -10.85 11.98
C ARG A 37 14.97 -10.37 10.80
N LEU A 38 13.67 -10.15 11.01
CA LEU A 38 12.80 -9.60 9.98
C LEU A 38 13.17 -8.15 9.63
N MET A 39 13.55 -7.33 10.61
CA MET A 39 14.04 -5.96 10.38
C MET A 39 15.37 -5.93 9.63
N GLN A 40 16.21 -6.95 9.77
CA GLN A 40 17.42 -7.11 8.94
C GLN A 40 17.06 -7.37 7.48
N LYS A 41 16.02 -8.17 7.21
CA LYS A 41 15.53 -8.44 5.83
C LYS A 41 14.79 -7.23 5.24
N TYR A 42 13.97 -6.56 6.06
CA TYR A 42 13.13 -5.42 5.69
C TYR A 42 13.58 -4.18 6.48
N ASN A 43 14.64 -3.53 6.01
CA ASN A 43 15.35 -2.46 6.69
C ASN A 43 14.60 -1.11 6.65
N ASN A 44 13.43 -1.05 7.27
CA ASN A 44 12.63 0.17 7.38
C ASN A 44 11.86 0.20 8.71
N GLU A 45 12.34 0.97 9.69
CA GLU A 45 11.68 1.08 11.00
C GLU A 45 10.29 1.71 10.91
N ASP A 46 10.12 2.71 10.04
CA ASP A 46 8.85 3.40 9.85
C ASP A 46 7.77 2.46 9.30
N PHE A 47 8.16 1.51 8.44
CA PHE A 47 7.27 0.45 7.96
C PHE A 47 6.69 -0.35 9.13
N TRP A 48 7.54 -0.88 10.01
CA TRP A 48 7.10 -1.72 11.14
C TRP A 48 6.19 -0.99 12.14
N HIS A 49 6.33 0.32 12.27
CA HIS A 49 5.44 1.13 13.11
C HIS A 49 4.09 1.43 12.45
N LYS A 50 4.08 1.68 11.14
CA LYS A 50 2.89 2.09 10.39
C LYS A 50 2.07 0.92 9.87
N VAL A 51 2.70 -0.21 9.55
CA VAL A 51 2.04 -1.37 8.99
C VAL A 51 0.91 -1.85 9.92
N ASP A 52 -0.18 -2.27 9.30
CA ASP A 52 -1.29 -2.92 9.96
C ASP A 52 -1.61 -4.20 9.20
N PHE A 53 -1.60 -5.33 9.91
CA PHE A 53 -1.90 -6.65 9.36
C PHE A 53 -3.37 -7.04 9.56
N GLY A 54 -4.19 -6.17 10.17
CA GLY A 54 -5.63 -6.34 10.38
C GLY A 54 -6.01 -7.40 11.43
N LYS A 55 -5.13 -8.37 11.70
CA LYS A 55 -5.29 -9.37 12.76
C LYS A 55 -4.03 -9.41 13.62
N GLN A 56 -4.24 -9.59 14.92
CA GLN A 56 -3.13 -9.89 15.82
C GLN A 56 -2.62 -11.30 15.53
N LEU A 57 -1.31 -11.41 15.35
CA LEU A 57 -0.62 -12.65 15.04
C LEU A 57 -0.29 -13.40 16.34
N ASN A 58 -0.15 -14.72 16.24
CA ASN A 58 0.30 -15.54 17.36
C ASN A 58 1.81 -15.50 17.52
N SER A 59 2.55 -15.31 16.42
CA SER A 59 4.02 -15.20 16.40
C SER A 59 4.48 -14.55 15.10
N PHE A 60 5.54 -13.74 15.16
CA PHE A 60 6.25 -13.24 13.98
C PHE A 60 6.87 -14.37 13.14
N ALA A 61 7.05 -15.56 13.71
CA ALA A 61 7.51 -16.73 12.95
C ALA A 61 6.55 -17.09 11.80
N GLN A 62 5.26 -16.72 11.92
CA GLN A 62 4.26 -16.96 10.88
C GLN A 62 4.65 -16.30 9.55
N PHE A 63 5.38 -15.17 9.59
CA PHE A 63 5.86 -14.49 8.39
C PHE A 63 6.89 -15.26 7.56
N TYR A 64 7.49 -16.33 8.10
CA TYR A 64 8.37 -17.20 7.31
C TYR A 64 7.60 -18.28 6.55
N ALA A 65 6.29 -18.43 6.80
CA ALA A 65 5.45 -19.42 6.15
C ALA A 65 4.49 -18.77 5.16
N LEU A 66 4.12 -19.50 4.10
CA LEU A 66 3.01 -19.11 3.23
C LEU A 66 1.68 -19.25 3.98
N PRO A 67 0.72 -18.33 3.80
CA PRO A 67 0.71 -17.19 2.87
C PRO A 67 1.26 -15.87 3.43
N TYR A 68 1.66 -15.83 4.70
CA TYR A 68 2.03 -14.60 5.40
C TYR A 68 3.33 -13.95 4.90
N ASP A 69 4.27 -14.74 4.38
CA ASP A 69 5.49 -14.20 3.75
C ASP A 69 5.16 -13.29 2.55
N ARG A 70 4.29 -13.76 1.64
CA ARG A 70 3.81 -12.94 0.51
C ARG A 70 3.06 -11.71 0.97
N MET A 71 2.20 -11.85 1.98
CA MET A 71 1.45 -10.71 2.53
C MET A 71 2.40 -9.64 3.08
N LEU A 72 3.48 -10.04 3.77
CA LEU A 72 4.48 -9.12 4.30
C LEU A 72 5.25 -8.42 3.18
N GLU A 73 5.65 -9.17 2.16
CA GLU A 73 6.34 -8.62 0.99
C GLU A 73 5.48 -7.61 0.23
N THR A 74 4.21 -7.93 -0.05
CA THR A 74 3.28 -7.00 -0.69
C THR A 74 3.11 -5.73 0.13
N LYS A 75 2.89 -5.84 1.45
CA LYS A 75 2.79 -4.67 2.34
C LYS A 75 4.06 -3.82 2.35
N TYR A 76 5.22 -4.47 2.30
CA TYR A 76 6.49 -3.76 2.23
C TYR A 76 6.66 -3.01 0.91
N GLN A 77 6.27 -3.62 -0.22
CA GLN A 77 6.28 -2.97 -1.53
C GLN A 77 5.29 -1.81 -1.59
N GLU A 78 4.05 -1.99 -1.10
CA GLU A 78 3.04 -0.92 -0.97
C GLU A 78 3.59 0.27 -0.20
N PHE A 79 4.35 0.03 0.87
CA PHE A 79 4.95 1.09 1.67
C PHE A 79 6.03 1.90 0.92
N HIS A 80 6.79 1.24 0.06
CA HIS A 80 7.84 1.89 -0.73
C HIS A 80 7.36 2.42 -2.07
N LEU A 81 6.12 2.08 -2.47
CA LEU A 81 5.54 2.49 -3.73
C LEU A 81 5.38 4.01 -3.76
N LYS A 82 6.18 4.65 -4.61
CA LYS A 82 6.01 6.06 -4.97
C LYS A 82 5.05 6.11 -6.14
N ILE A 83 3.81 6.50 -5.89
CA ILE A 83 2.85 6.78 -6.95
C ILE A 83 3.29 8.09 -7.60
N GLU A 84 3.75 8.02 -8.84
CA GLU A 84 3.99 9.23 -9.63
C GLU A 84 2.65 9.95 -9.81
N THR A 85 2.61 11.24 -9.47
CA THR A 85 1.42 12.04 -9.75
C THR A 85 1.19 12.04 -11.25
N PRO A 86 -0.02 11.70 -11.73
CA PRO A 86 -0.29 11.69 -13.16
C PRO A 86 0.03 13.08 -13.70
N GLN A 87 1.01 13.16 -14.58
CA GLN A 87 1.30 14.39 -15.28
C GLN A 87 0.03 14.78 -16.03
N THR A 88 -0.51 15.95 -15.73
CA THR A 88 -1.64 16.48 -16.49
C THR A 88 -1.12 16.77 -17.89
N ILE A 89 -1.24 15.79 -18.79
CA ILE A 89 -0.97 16.01 -20.20
C ILE A 89 -2.05 16.97 -20.65
N THR A 90 -1.68 18.24 -20.80
CA THR A 90 -2.54 19.22 -21.45
C THR A 90 -2.69 18.74 -22.89
N LEU A 91 -3.85 18.18 -23.24
CA LEU A 91 -4.21 18.05 -24.64
C LEU A 91 -4.01 19.42 -25.28
N GLY A 92 -3.28 19.47 -26.39
CA GLY A 92 -3.05 20.71 -27.11
C GLY A 92 -4.37 21.41 -27.42
N LYS A 93 -4.31 22.74 -27.62
CA LYS A 93 -5.48 23.49 -28.11
C LYS A 93 -5.98 22.82 -29.40
N LYS A 94 -7.30 22.68 -29.52
CA LYS A 94 -7.95 22.18 -30.73
C LYS A 94 -7.33 22.86 -31.96
N VAL A 95 -6.71 22.06 -32.83
CA VAL A 95 -6.15 22.51 -34.10
C VAL A 95 -7.11 22.07 -35.20
N GLY A 96 -7.45 23.00 -36.09
CA GLY A 96 -8.38 22.76 -37.19
C GLY A 96 -9.76 23.38 -36.97
N THR A 97 -10.41 23.74 -38.07
CA THR A 97 -11.78 24.23 -38.12
C THR A 97 -12.76 23.05 -38.09
N ASP A 98 -13.85 23.20 -37.34
CA ASP A 98 -14.94 22.23 -37.41
C ASP A 98 -15.54 22.22 -38.81
N ARG A 99 -15.50 21.06 -39.46
CA ARG A 99 -16.18 20.88 -40.72
C ARG A 99 -17.64 20.58 -40.43
N VAL A 100 -18.50 21.58 -40.62
CA VAL A 100 -19.95 21.37 -40.64
C VAL A 100 -20.28 20.59 -41.92
N ILE A 101 -20.63 19.32 -41.76
CA ILE A 101 -21.08 18.49 -42.88
C ILE A 101 -22.58 18.74 -43.03
N PRO A 102 -23.05 19.32 -44.15
CA PRO A 102 -24.48 19.48 -44.38
C PRO A 102 -25.16 18.12 -44.48
N GLN A 103 -26.37 17.99 -43.93
CA GLN A 103 -27.17 16.78 -44.12
C GLN A 103 -27.41 16.52 -45.61
N THR A 104 -27.24 15.27 -46.04
CA THR A 104 -27.60 14.84 -47.39
C THR A 104 -29.10 14.99 -47.56
N LYS A 105 -29.52 15.71 -48.62
CA LYS A 105 -30.94 15.87 -48.95
C LYS A 105 -31.57 14.49 -49.13
N THR A 106 -32.64 14.22 -48.38
CA THR A 106 -33.38 12.97 -48.50
C THR A 106 -34.43 13.09 -49.59
N LEU A 107 -34.94 11.95 -50.09
CA LEU A 107 -36.06 11.94 -51.04
C LEU A 107 -37.31 12.65 -50.49
N LYS A 108 -37.48 12.71 -49.16
CA LYS A 108 -38.59 13.45 -48.53
C LYS A 108 -38.42 14.97 -48.65
N ASP A 109 -37.19 15.47 -48.58
CA ASP A 109 -36.89 16.90 -48.77
C ASP A 109 -37.07 17.35 -50.23
N PHE A 110 -37.00 16.40 -51.18
CA PHE A 110 -37.31 16.65 -52.58
C PHE A 110 -38.82 16.72 -52.86
N LEU A 111 -39.63 15.93 -52.15
CA LEU A 111 -41.08 15.84 -52.37
C LEU A 111 -41.91 16.93 -51.67
N ASN A 112 -41.32 17.69 -50.74
CA ASN A 112 -41.98 18.76 -49.97
C ASN A 112 -41.60 20.18 -50.46
N GLY A 113 -41.17 20.32 -51.72
CA GLY A 113 -40.83 21.60 -52.37
C GLY A 113 -42.04 22.37 -52.88
#